data_AF-A0A8S0FYE5-F1
#
_entry.id   AF-A0A8S0FYE5-F1
#
_cell.length_a   1.000
_cell.length_b   1.000
_cell.length_c   1.000
_cell.angle_alpha   90.00
_cell.angle_beta   90.00
_cell.angle_gamma   90.00
#
_symmetry.space_group_name_H-M   'P 1'
#
loop_
_entity.id
_entity.type
_entity.pdbx_description
1 polymer ?
#
loop_
_entity_poly.entity_id
_entity_poly.type
_entity_poly.pdbx_seq_one_letter_code
_entity_poly.pdbx_strand_id
1 'polypeptide(L)'
;MAAGQRAEAGYLEQIAQLESRNKQLQGQINDVTQRWIDEKGKSHPIECVFTRGFVRQYNAALGYDNASVDTGHSDSVAATGTRSGTATGQPETTDTRLRDSGVSQRDVLANIIDNAWQCRRWRNQINALLDEREGLQK
;
A
#
# COMPACT_ATOMS: atom_id res chain seq x y z
N MET A 1 2.04 -30.49 -21.25
CA MET A 1 2.30 -29.17 -21.88
C MET A 1 1.03 -28.31 -22.01
N ALA A 2 -0.13 -28.84 -22.46
CA ALA A 2 -1.35 -28.03 -22.64
C ALA A 2 -2.03 -27.54 -21.33
N ALA A 3 -1.86 -28.24 -20.20
CA ALA A 3 -2.46 -27.85 -18.92
C ALA A 3 -1.76 -26.63 -18.29
N GLY A 4 -0.42 -26.62 -18.25
CA GLY A 4 0.37 -25.50 -17.73
C GLY A 4 0.16 -24.20 -18.51
N GLN A 5 0.10 -24.27 -19.85
CA GLN A 5 -0.17 -23.10 -20.70
C GLN A 5 -1.58 -22.50 -20.47
N ARG A 6 -2.59 -23.32 -20.16
CA ARG A 6 -3.93 -22.83 -19.81
C ARG A 6 -3.97 -22.22 -18.41
N ALA A 7 -3.28 -22.82 -17.45
CA ALA A 7 -3.16 -22.28 -16.09
C ALA A 7 -2.46 -20.93 -16.09
N GLU A 8 -1.37 -20.79 -16.86
CA GLU A 8 -0.63 -19.55 -17.04
C GLU A 8 -1.50 -18.46 -17.71
N ALA A 9 -2.22 -18.79 -18.78
CA ALA A 9 -3.11 -17.85 -19.44
C ALA A 9 -4.22 -17.33 -18.51
N GLY A 10 -4.86 -18.23 -17.74
CA GLY A 10 -5.88 -17.86 -16.76
C GLY A 10 -5.32 -17.01 -15.61
N TYR A 11 -4.09 -17.28 -15.19
CA TYR A 11 -3.40 -16.46 -14.20
C TYR A 11 -3.12 -15.04 -14.74
N LEU A 12 -2.59 -14.91 -15.96
CA LEU A 12 -2.29 -13.61 -16.57
C LEU A 12 -3.55 -12.76 -16.76
N GLU A 13 -4.66 -13.36 -17.17
CA GLU A 13 -5.95 -12.68 -17.30
C GLU A 13 -6.42 -12.12 -15.94
N GLN A 14 -6.30 -12.90 -14.87
CA GLN A 14 -6.66 -12.46 -13.53
C GLN A 14 -5.78 -11.28 -13.06
N ILE A 15 -4.47 -11.28 -13.37
CA ILE A 15 -3.59 -10.16 -13.05
C ILE A 15 -3.99 -8.89 -13.81
N ALA A 16 -4.28 -8.99 -15.10
CA ALA A 16 -4.72 -7.85 -15.89
C ALA A 16 -6.03 -7.24 -15.34
N GLN A 17 -6.97 -8.09 -14.93
CA GLN A 17 -8.21 -7.64 -14.30
C GLN A 17 -7.96 -6.95 -12.95
N LEU A 18 -7.06 -7.49 -12.13
CA LEU A 18 -6.68 -6.87 -10.85
C LEU A 18 -5.99 -5.52 -11.04
N GLU A 19 -5.08 -5.40 -12.01
CA GLU A 19 -4.43 -4.14 -12.34
C GLU A 19 -5.42 -3.07 -12.80
N SER A 20 -6.36 -3.43 -13.67
CA SER A 20 -7.42 -2.52 -14.12
C SER A 20 -8.27 -2.01 -12.95
N ARG A 21 -8.69 -2.91 -12.05
CA ARG A 21 -9.46 -2.53 -10.86
C ARG A 21 -8.65 -1.67 -9.88
N ASN A 22 -7.37 -1.98 -9.64
CA ASN A 22 -6.53 -1.16 -8.77
C ASN A 22 -6.37 0.26 -9.37
N LYS A 23 -6.12 0.40 -10.67
CA LYS A 23 -6.07 1.70 -11.35
C LYS A 23 -7.37 2.50 -11.19
N GLN A 24 -8.52 1.83 -11.30
CA GLN A 24 -9.81 2.47 -11.07
C GLN A 24 -9.93 3.00 -9.63
N LEU A 25 -9.56 2.20 -8.64
CA LEU A 25 -9.58 2.61 -7.23
C LEU A 25 -8.62 3.78 -6.97
N GLN A 26 -7.41 3.73 -7.53
CA GLN A 26 -6.43 4.82 -7.44
C GLN A 26 -6.96 6.13 -8.03
N GLY A 27 -7.70 6.06 -9.14
CA GLY A 27 -8.35 7.21 -9.77
C GLY A 27 -9.40 7.88 -8.89
N GLN A 28 -10.07 7.12 -8.01
CA GLN A 28 -11.14 7.59 -7.13
C GLN A 28 -10.65 8.17 -5.80
N ILE A 29 -9.36 8.03 -5.46
CA ILE A 29 -8.85 8.44 -4.15
C ILE A 29 -9.10 9.94 -3.90
N ASN A 30 -8.85 10.79 -4.89
CA ASN A 30 -9.06 12.24 -4.73
C ASN A 30 -10.53 12.59 -4.43
N ASP A 31 -11.46 11.87 -5.05
CA ASP A 31 -12.89 12.12 -4.90
C ASP A 31 -13.36 11.88 -3.46
N VAL A 32 -12.71 10.96 -2.74
CA VAL A 32 -13.10 10.54 -1.38
C VAL A 32 -12.22 11.09 -0.26
N THR A 33 -11.10 11.77 -0.58
CA THR A 33 -10.17 12.29 0.44
C THR A 33 -9.96 13.81 0.40
N GLN A 34 -10.57 14.54 -0.53
CA GLN A 34 -10.39 16.00 -0.60
C GLN A 34 -11.37 16.80 0.27
N ARG A 35 -12.61 16.33 0.40
CA ARG A 35 -13.69 17.02 1.12
C ARG A 35 -14.73 16.03 1.61
N TRP A 36 -15.48 16.40 2.64
CA TRP A 36 -16.68 15.68 3.05
C TRP A 36 -17.91 16.58 2.90
N ILE A 37 -19.06 15.96 2.68
CA ILE A 37 -20.36 16.63 2.54
C ILE A 37 -21.19 16.27 3.76
N ASP A 38 -21.74 17.28 4.46
CA ASP A 38 -22.63 17.05 5.59
C ASP A 38 -24.05 16.67 5.15
N GLU A 39 -24.90 16.31 6.11
CA GLU A 39 -26.30 15.93 5.87
C GLU A 39 -27.13 17.03 5.19
N LYS A 40 -26.65 18.28 5.22
CA LYS A 40 -27.30 19.44 4.59
C LYS A 40 -26.73 19.73 3.19
N GLY A 41 -25.82 18.91 2.69
CA GLY A 41 -25.17 19.08 1.39
C GLY A 41 -24.02 20.09 1.39
N LYS A 42 -23.57 20.58 2.55
CA LYS A 42 -22.47 21.55 2.63
C LYS A 42 -21.11 20.83 2.60
N SER A 43 -20.20 21.36 1.78
CA SER A 43 -18.83 20.89 1.66
C SER A 43 -17.93 21.43 2.78
N HIS A 44 -17.08 20.54 3.30
CA HIS A 44 -16.10 20.84 4.35
C HIS A 44 -14.73 20.24 3.99
N PRO A 45 -13.62 20.88 4.39
CA PRO A 45 -12.29 20.29 4.23
C PRO A 45 -12.16 19.01 5.08
N ILE A 46 -11.31 18.10 4.63
CA ILE A 46 -10.91 16.94 5.45
C ILE A 46 -9.89 17.41 6.48
N GLU A 47 -10.19 17.17 7.76
CA GLU A 47 -9.26 17.38 8.88
C GLU A 47 -8.88 16.00 9.45
N CYS A 48 -7.79 15.43 8.95
CA CYS A 48 -7.28 14.14 9.41
C CYS A 48 -5.79 14.29 9.71
N VAL A 49 -5.41 14.11 10.98
CA VAL A 49 -4.01 14.19 11.42
C VAL A 49 -3.56 12.79 11.81
N PHE A 50 -2.61 12.25 11.04
CA PHE A 50 -1.89 11.05 11.43
C PHE A 50 -0.62 11.44 12.16
N THR A 51 -0.46 10.97 13.38
CA THR A 51 0.74 11.26 14.17
C THR A 51 1.93 10.47 13.67
N ARG A 52 3.15 10.93 13.96
CA ARG A 52 4.38 10.15 13.67
C ARG A 52 4.35 8.78 14.32
N GLY A 53 3.81 8.68 15.53
CA GLY A 53 3.60 7.42 16.23
C GLY A 53 2.65 6.47 15.51
N PHE A 54 1.55 7.00 14.95
CA PHE A 54 0.64 6.23 14.10
C PHE A 54 1.36 5.66 12.87
N VAL A 55 2.05 6.53 12.11
CA VAL A 55 2.75 6.11 10.88
C VAL A 55 3.85 5.09 11.17
N ARG A 56 4.56 5.23 12.30
CA ARG A 56 5.54 4.23 12.72
C ARG A 56 4.89 2.87 12.98
N GLN A 57 3.78 2.81 13.72
CA GLN A 57 3.06 1.54 13.96
C GLN A 57 2.46 0.96 12.67
N TYR A 58 2.01 1.82 11.76
CA TYR A 58 1.50 1.41 10.46
C TYR A 58 2.61 0.73 9.62
N ASN A 59 3.77 1.38 9.52
CA ASN A 59 4.92 0.83 8.80
C ASN A 59 5.45 -0.46 9.46
N ALA A 60 5.38 -0.54 10.79
CA ALA A 60 5.69 -1.74 11.55
C ALA A 60 4.86 -2.94 11.17
N ALA A 61 3.54 -2.73 11.08
CA ALA A 61 2.63 -3.79 10.66
C ALA A 61 2.92 -4.28 9.23
N LEU A 62 3.46 -3.41 8.37
CA LEU A 62 3.86 -3.76 7.01
C LEU A 62 5.28 -4.36 6.92
N GLY A 63 5.99 -4.46 8.04
CA GLY A 63 7.36 -5.01 8.09
C GLY A 63 8.45 -4.03 7.65
N TYR A 64 8.15 -2.73 7.61
CA TYR A 64 9.13 -1.68 7.26
C TYR A 64 9.97 -1.19 8.46
N ASP A 65 9.93 -1.91 9.57
CA ASP A 65 10.67 -1.59 10.78
C ASP A 65 12.15 -1.94 10.67
N ASN A 66 12.91 -0.95 10.19
CA ASN A 66 14.29 -0.68 10.60
C ASN A 66 15.26 -1.88 10.62
N ALA A 67 15.69 -2.29 9.43
CA ALA A 67 17.05 -2.75 9.19
C ALA A 67 17.64 -1.97 8.02
N SER A 68 18.67 -1.16 8.31
CA SER A 68 19.62 -0.63 7.33
C SER A 68 19.07 0.35 6.27
N VAL A 69 19.26 1.64 6.54
CA VAL A 69 19.56 2.61 5.47
C VAL A 69 21.01 2.33 5.01
N ASP A 70 21.24 1.16 4.43
CA ASP A 70 22.45 0.77 3.70
C ASP A 70 22.14 -0.49 2.90
N THR A 71 21.63 -0.29 1.69
CA THR A 71 22.09 -0.91 0.44
C THR A 71 21.11 -0.52 -0.65
N GLY A 72 21.63 0.19 -1.65
CA GLY A 72 20.85 0.77 -2.73
C GLY A 72 19.95 -0.24 -3.44
N HIS A 73 18.64 -0.01 -3.35
CA HIS A 73 17.72 -0.39 -4.40
C HIS A 73 16.71 0.73 -4.55
N SER A 74 16.98 1.62 -5.50
CA SER A 74 16.02 2.61 -5.96
C SER A 74 14.94 1.88 -6.74
N ASP A 75 13.79 1.67 -6.12
CA ASP A 75 12.52 1.62 -6.84
C ASP A 75 11.53 2.57 -6.16
N SER A 76 11.43 3.73 -6.81
CA SER A 76 10.33 4.71 -6.79
C SER A 76 9.01 4.08 -6.30
N VAL A 77 8.34 4.53 -5.24
CA VAL A 77 7.78 5.87 -5.03
C VAL A 77 7.76 6.16 -3.52
N ALA A 78 8.68 6.99 -3.04
CA ALA A 78 8.58 7.62 -1.72
C ALA A 78 8.05 9.05 -1.93
N ALA A 79 6.95 9.37 -1.26
CA ALA A 79 6.34 10.69 -1.26
C ALA A 79 7.39 11.77 -0.96
N THR A 80 7.46 12.77 -1.82
CA THR A 80 8.38 13.91 -1.74
C THR A 80 8.00 14.81 -0.56
N GLY A 81 8.45 14.44 0.64
CA GLY A 81 8.42 15.27 1.84
C GLY A 81 9.82 15.77 2.15
N THR A 82 10.14 17.00 1.76
CA THR A 82 11.40 17.67 2.04
C THR A 82 11.69 17.74 3.55
N ARG A 83 12.70 17.03 4.08
CA ARG A 83 13.50 17.55 5.21
C ARG A 83 14.88 16.89 5.40
N SER A 84 15.86 17.78 5.37
CA SER A 84 17.20 17.76 5.98
C SER A 84 17.40 16.83 7.20
N GLY A 85 18.47 16.02 7.14
CA GLY A 85 19.55 16.00 8.14
C GLY A 85 19.28 15.49 9.57
N THR A 86 19.83 14.30 9.84
CA THR A 86 20.49 13.84 11.09
C THR A 86 19.76 13.95 12.44
N ALA A 87 19.43 12.80 13.03
CA ALA A 87 19.88 12.42 14.38
C ALA A 87 19.62 10.93 14.64
N THR A 88 20.71 10.19 14.82
CA THR A 88 20.76 8.82 15.34
C THR A 88 20.26 8.76 16.79
N GLY A 89 19.31 7.86 17.06
CA GLY A 89 19.32 7.06 18.29
C GLY A 89 18.86 7.67 19.62
N GLN A 90 18.11 8.76 19.66
CA GLN A 90 17.50 9.24 20.91
C GLN A 90 16.03 8.76 21.01
N PRO A 91 15.57 8.19 22.16
CA PRO A 91 14.18 7.81 22.29
C PRO A 91 13.30 9.05 22.08
N GLU A 92 12.47 9.02 21.03
CA GLU A 92 11.51 10.09 20.79
C GLU A 92 10.71 10.33 22.07
N THR A 93 10.71 11.57 22.55
CA THR A 93 9.82 11.98 23.65
C THR A 93 8.38 11.70 23.27
N THR A 94 7.51 11.45 24.26
CA THR A 94 6.07 11.22 24.04
C THR A 94 5.47 12.31 23.14
N ASP A 95 5.83 13.57 23.37
CA ASP A 95 5.34 14.70 22.58
C ASP A 95 5.83 14.70 21.13
N THR A 96 7.00 14.14 20.84
CA THR A 96 7.52 14.04 19.46
C THR A 96 6.72 13.04 18.63
N ARG A 97 6.29 11.92 19.24
CA ARG A 97 5.46 10.89 18.58
C ARG A 97 4.07 11.38 18.23
N LEU A 98 3.54 12.35 18.98
CA LEU A 98 2.21 12.93 18.78
C LEU A 98 2.18 14.06 17.75
N ARG A 99 3.33 14.49 17.23
CA ARG A 99 3.40 15.49 16.16
C ARG A 99 2.79 14.96 14.87
N ASP A 100 2.29 15.88 14.06
CA ASP A 100 1.90 15.62 12.68
C ASP A 100 3.05 14.93 11.91
N SER A 101 2.69 13.86 11.21
CA SER A 101 3.58 13.10 10.35
C SER A 101 3.69 13.70 8.94
N GLY A 102 2.72 14.51 8.52
CA GLY A 102 2.56 14.95 7.13
C GLY A 102 1.95 13.89 6.21
N VAL A 103 1.65 12.69 6.72
CA VAL A 103 0.90 11.66 5.98
C VAL A 103 -0.57 12.05 5.95
N SER A 104 -1.18 11.96 4.77
CA SER A 104 -2.58 12.29 4.54
C SER A 104 -3.47 11.04 4.45
N GLN A 105 -4.78 11.23 4.53
CA GLN A 105 -5.76 10.15 4.29
C GLN A 105 -5.61 9.52 2.89
N ARG A 106 -5.24 10.35 1.90
CA ARG A 106 -4.93 9.92 0.53
C ARG A 106 -3.80 8.90 0.52
N ASP A 107 -2.72 9.16 1.25
CA ASP A 107 -1.52 8.31 1.29
C ASP A 107 -1.83 6.93 1.90
N VAL A 108 -2.59 6.93 3.01
CA VAL A 108 -3.00 5.68 3.67
C VAL A 108 -3.95 4.87 2.77
N LEU A 109 -4.91 5.51 2.12
CA LEU A 109 -5.84 4.82 1.21
C LEU A 109 -5.12 4.26 -0.03
N ALA A 110 -4.19 5.03 -0.61
CA ALA A 110 -3.35 4.57 -1.71
C ALA A 110 -2.55 3.33 -1.32
N ASN A 111 -1.89 3.36 -0.16
CA ASN A 111 -1.13 2.22 0.33
C ASN A 111 -2.00 0.95 0.51
N ILE A 112 -3.19 1.08 1.12
CA ILE A 112 -4.11 -0.04 1.29
C ILE A 112 -4.56 -0.62 -0.06
N ILE A 113 -4.86 0.23 -1.05
CA ILE A 113 -5.25 -0.19 -2.40
C ILE A 113 -4.13 -0.99 -3.06
N ASP A 114 -2.88 -0.51 -2.96
CA ASP A 114 -1.72 -1.16 -3.55
C ASP A 114 -1.37 -2.47 -2.84
N ASN A 115 -1.39 -2.46 -1.50
CA ASN A 115 -1.16 -3.66 -0.69
C ASN A 115 -2.23 -4.74 -0.96
N ALA A 116 -3.50 -4.34 -1.11
CA ALA A 116 -4.58 -5.27 -1.45
C ALA A 116 -4.39 -5.88 -2.84
N TRP A 117 -3.88 -5.12 -3.81
CA TRP A 117 -3.53 -5.64 -5.13
C TRP A 117 -2.38 -6.65 -5.06
N GLN A 118 -1.30 -6.34 -4.34
CA GLN A 118 -0.18 -7.27 -4.13
C GLN A 118 -0.62 -8.57 -3.46
N CYS A 119 -1.40 -8.48 -2.37
CA CYS A 119 -1.95 -9.65 -1.68
C CYS A 119 -2.79 -10.55 -2.60
N ARG A 120 -3.61 -9.96 -3.48
CA ARG A 120 -4.40 -10.72 -4.46
C ARG A 120 -3.53 -11.35 -5.54
N ARG A 121 -2.52 -10.64 -6.03
CA ARG A 121 -1.54 -11.18 -6.99
C ARG A 121 -0.81 -12.38 -6.42
N TRP A 122 -0.29 -12.31 -5.19
CA TRP A 122 0.37 -13.44 -4.53
C TRP A 122 -0.57 -14.62 -4.31
N ARG A 123 -1.81 -14.36 -3.88
CA ARG A 123 -2.81 -15.43 -3.76
C ARG A 123 -3.04 -16.16 -5.08
N ASN A 124 -3.18 -15.41 -6.18
CA ASN A 124 -3.38 -16.01 -7.50
C ASN A 124 -2.15 -16.80 -7.98
N GLN A 125 -0.93 -16.31 -7.70
CA GLN A 125 0.29 -17.06 -8.00
C GLN A 125 0.38 -18.37 -7.22
N ILE A 126 0.10 -18.33 -5.91
CA ILE A 126 0.13 -19.52 -5.05
C ILE A 126 -0.90 -20.55 -5.54
N ASN A 127 -2.11 -20.11 -5.87
CA ASN A 127 -3.15 -21.01 -6.38
C ASN A 127 -2.73 -21.64 -7.72
N ALA A 128 -2.16 -20.86 -8.65
CA ALA A 128 -1.68 -21.41 -9.92
C ALA A 128 -0.58 -22.47 -9.73
N LEU A 129 0.34 -22.28 -8.78
CA LEU A 129 1.37 -23.27 -8.45
C LEU A 129 0.79 -24.53 -7.80
N LEU A 130 -0.23 -24.39 -6.96
CA LEU A 130 -0.94 -25.53 -6.36
C LEU A 130 -1.69 -26.33 -7.42
N ASP A 131 -2.42 -25.67 -8.31
CA ASP A 131 -3.14 -26.31 -9.42
C ASP A 131 -2.19 -27.07 -10.35
N GLU A 132 -1.01 -26.49 -10.64
CA GLU A 132 0.03 -27.17 -11.42
C GLU A 132 0.53 -28.43 -10.68
N ARG A 133 0.85 -28.33 -9.38
CA ARG A 133 1.31 -29.47 -8.57
C ARG A 133 0.28 -30.59 -8.50
N GLU A 134 -0.99 -30.27 -8.26
CA GLU A 134 -2.07 -31.26 -8.20
C GLU A 134 -2.34 -31.90 -9.57
N GLY A 135 -2.25 -31.11 -10.64
CA GLY A 135 -2.37 -31.59 -12.01
C GLY A 135 -1.23 -32.52 -12.44
N LEU A 136 -0.03 -32.35 -11.88
CA LEU A 136 1.12 -33.23 -12.10
C LEU A 136 1.06 -34.55 -11.30
N GLN A 137 0.22 -34.63 -10.27
CA GLN A 137 0.04 -35.83 -9.43
C GLN A 137 -1.07 -36.78 -9.94
N LYS A 138 -1.76 -36.41 -11.02
CA LYS A 138 -2.81 -37.22 -11.68
C LYS A 138 -2.29 -37.81 -12.99
#